data_AF-A0A2M7G9H6-F1
#
_entry.id   AF-A0A2M7G9H6-F1
#
_cell.length_a   1.000
_cell.length_b   1.000
_cell.length_c   1.000
_cell.angle_alpha   90.00
_cell.angle_beta   90.00
_cell.angle_gamma   90.00
#
_symmetry.space_group_name_H-M   'P 1'
#
loop_
_entity.id
_entity.type
_entity.pdbx_description
1 polymer ?
#
loop_
_entity_poly.entity_id
_entity_poly.type
_entity_poly.pdbx_seq_one_letter_code
_entity_poly.pdbx_strand_id
1 'polypeptide(L)'
;MHFSVASALNLSPQVREHHPLAETEIIKGLRCLAWAQEAGFDPPELLTEAALCFAQALQMEASNCVALEGLLYTFLLVQDYPRAQDILDQITVLQPQHPDLKNWMNFLLETPQELEETDSELQVQELDSEWLYDETERRIEAAFISFTRLSFAQPVLSTQALAEMEAYAVSLEETRFHVQNMILQLEQEMDTTALCLRLEPLDICFHNLEEMLKGSYALIELRNRVYLLEEFLNLLLERAGRMPGPVERAEIEFHLEDALDRSDRLHAQLQECQRRHWPVDSLLAVLDKTRFQVEFLQELLDAQR
;
A
#
# COMPACT_ATOMS: atom_id res chain seq x y z
N MET A 1 -1.71 12.99 24.52
CA MET A 1 -1.15 13.61 23.30
C MET A 1 -2.09 13.30 22.13
N HIS A 2 -2.67 14.30 21.48
CA HIS A 2 -3.42 14.06 20.23
C HIS A 2 -2.43 14.10 19.07
N PHE A 3 -1.76 12.98 18.83
CA PHE A 3 -1.08 12.75 17.57
C PHE A 3 -2.15 12.26 16.59
N SER A 4 -2.57 13.13 15.68
CA SER A 4 -3.46 12.70 14.60
C SER A 4 -2.59 12.06 13.53
N VAL A 5 -2.83 10.78 13.21
CA VAL A 5 -2.21 10.06 12.08
C VAL A 5 -2.42 10.83 10.76
N ALA A 6 -3.49 11.63 10.67
CA ALA A 6 -3.76 12.52 9.53
C ALA A 6 -2.78 13.71 9.43
N SER A 7 -2.03 14.02 10.48
CA SER A 7 -0.93 15.01 10.47
C SER A 7 0.38 14.40 9.96
N ALA A 8 0.63 13.12 10.24
CA ALA A 8 1.80 12.38 9.77
C ALA A 8 1.70 12.03 8.27
N LEU A 9 0.48 11.86 7.75
CA LEU A 9 0.22 11.67 6.31
C LEU A 9 0.27 12.98 5.49
N ASN A 10 0.51 14.12 6.13
CA ASN A 10 0.59 15.45 5.50
C ASN A 10 2.01 16.06 5.63
N LEU A 11 3.05 15.24 5.54
CA LEU A 11 4.42 15.71 5.56
C LEU A 11 4.75 16.46 4.26
N SER A 12 5.15 17.72 4.46
CA SER A 12 5.57 18.69 3.45
C SER A 12 6.68 18.18 2.52
N PRO A 13 6.76 18.69 1.27
CA PRO A 13 7.73 18.25 0.27
C PRO A 13 9.11 18.81 0.59
N GLN A 14 9.90 18.10 1.40
CA GLN A 14 11.34 18.26 1.42
C GLN A 14 11.98 17.04 0.78
N VAL A 15 12.13 17.13 -0.53
CA VAL A 15 12.90 16.21 -1.36
C VAL A 15 14.33 16.16 -0.82
N ARG A 16 14.65 15.07 -0.14
CA ARG A 16 16.01 14.50 -0.11
C ARG A 16 15.87 13.08 -0.64
N GLU A 17 16.90 12.62 -1.34
CA GLU A 17 16.94 11.30 -1.99
C GLU A 17 16.72 10.19 -0.96
N HIS A 18 15.46 9.87 -0.70
CA HIS A 18 15.11 8.78 0.20
C HIS A 18 15.46 7.47 -0.46
N HIS A 19 16.09 6.60 0.31
CA HIS A 19 16.30 5.23 -0.10
C HIS A 19 14.91 4.59 -0.24
N PRO A 20 14.48 4.12 -1.42
CA PRO A 20 13.10 3.69 -1.67
C PRO A 20 12.65 2.53 -0.77
N LEU A 21 13.63 1.73 -0.30
CA LEU A 21 13.37 0.67 0.66
C LEU A 21 13.15 1.20 2.10
N ALA A 22 13.80 2.30 2.49
CA ALA A 22 13.57 2.92 3.80
C ALA A 22 12.18 3.56 3.88
N GLU A 23 11.74 4.19 2.78
CA GLU A 23 10.39 4.76 2.68
C GLU A 23 9.29 3.70 2.78
N THR A 24 9.52 2.53 2.20
CA THR A 24 8.60 1.39 2.29
C THR A 24 8.44 0.91 3.74
N GLU A 25 9.55 0.78 4.48
CA GLU A 25 9.51 0.35 5.88
C GLU A 25 8.90 1.42 6.81
N ILE A 26 9.13 2.71 6.54
CA ILE A 26 8.47 3.80 7.27
C ILE A 26 6.95 3.74 7.10
N ILE A 27 6.46 3.53 5.88
CA ILE A 27 5.03 3.43 5.60
C ILE A 27 4.41 2.22 6.34
N LYS A 28 5.10 1.08 6.37
CA LYS A 28 4.66 -0.10 7.12
C LYS A 28 4.58 0.19 8.63
N GLY A 29 5.61 0.80 9.20
CA GLY A 29 5.63 1.15 10.62
C GLY A 29 4.50 2.12 11.00
N LEU A 30 4.23 3.12 10.14
CA LEU A 30 3.12 4.06 10.35
C LEU A 30 1.74 3.39 10.24
N ARG A 31 1.57 2.40 9.36
CA ARG A 31 0.33 1.62 9.28
C ARG A 31 0.10 0.78 10.53
N CYS A 32 1.16 0.15 11.06
CA CYS A 32 1.10 -0.61 12.31
C CYS A 32 0.67 0.28 13.49
N LEU A 33 1.22 1.50 13.59
CA LEU A 33 0.78 2.48 14.59
C LEU A 33 -0.68 2.91 14.41
N ALA A 34 -1.14 3.10 13.18
CA ALA A 34 -2.53 3.46 12.90
C ALA A 34 -3.50 2.34 13.31
N TRP A 35 -3.17 1.08 13.00
CA TRP A 35 -3.94 -0.08 13.43
C TRP A 35 -3.90 -0.28 14.95
N ALA A 36 -2.73 -0.08 15.57
CA ALA A 36 -2.61 -0.11 17.03
C ALA A 36 -3.54 0.94 17.66
N GLN A 37 -3.57 2.16 17.12
CA GLN A 37 -4.46 3.22 17.60
C GLN A 37 -5.94 2.88 17.45
N GLU A 38 -6.35 2.29 16.32
CA GLU A 38 -7.73 1.84 16.10
C GLU A 38 -8.14 0.72 17.06
N ALA A 39 -7.18 -0.14 17.42
CA ALA A 39 -7.34 -1.20 18.41
C ALA A 39 -7.17 -0.70 19.87
N GLY A 40 -7.04 0.61 20.11
CA GLY A 40 -6.87 1.16 21.46
C GLY A 40 -5.51 0.87 22.11
N PHE A 41 -4.50 0.50 21.30
CA PHE A 41 -3.16 0.08 21.69
C PHE A 41 -3.11 -1.24 22.49
N ASP A 42 -4.19 -2.02 22.49
CA ASP A 42 -4.29 -3.31 23.19
C ASP A 42 -3.40 -4.44 22.60
N PRO A 43 -3.14 -4.54 21.28
CA PRO A 43 -2.22 -5.56 20.78
C PRO A 43 -0.75 -5.10 20.90
N PRO A 44 0.07 -5.68 21.80
CA PRO A 44 1.49 -5.33 21.94
C PRO A 44 2.32 -5.73 20.71
N GLU A 45 1.77 -6.61 19.87
CA GLU A 45 2.38 -7.08 18.62
C GLU A 45 2.48 -5.94 17.59
N LEU A 46 1.42 -5.12 17.43
CA LEU A 46 1.42 -4.02 16.45
C LEU A 46 2.40 -2.91 16.82
N LEU A 47 2.61 -2.65 18.11
CA LEU A 47 3.63 -1.70 18.58
C LEU A 47 5.04 -2.27 18.38
N THR A 48 5.23 -3.57 18.64
CA THR A 48 6.52 -4.25 18.39
C THR A 48 6.88 -4.23 16.90
N GLU A 49 5.90 -4.45 16.04
CA GLU A 49 6.04 -4.45 14.59
C GLU A 49 6.32 -3.03 14.05
N ALA A 50 5.62 -2.02 14.57
CA ALA A 50 5.93 -0.62 14.27
C ALA A 50 7.40 -0.29 14.60
N ALA A 51 7.87 -0.68 15.79
CA ALA A 51 9.26 -0.46 16.20
C ALA A 51 10.26 -1.16 15.28
N LEU A 52 9.96 -2.38 14.84
CA LEU A 52 10.83 -3.16 13.95
C LEU A 52 10.94 -2.53 12.56
N CYS A 53 9.84 -2.09 11.96
CA CYS A 53 9.82 -1.39 10.69
C CYS A 53 10.60 -0.05 10.75
N PHE A 54 10.43 0.73 11.81
CA PHE A 54 11.22 1.95 11.99
C PHE A 54 12.71 1.65 12.22
N ALA A 55 13.05 0.62 12.98
CA ALA A 55 14.44 0.21 13.16
C ALA A 55 15.09 -0.24 11.84
N GLN A 56 14.36 -0.97 10.99
CA GLN A 56 14.83 -1.37 9.66
C GLN A 56 15.02 -0.17 8.73
N ALA A 57 14.12 0.81 8.76
CA ALA A 57 14.29 2.06 8.04
C ALA A 57 15.55 2.82 8.49
N LEU A 58 15.85 2.82 9.80
CA LEU A 58 17.06 3.44 10.36
C LEU A 58 18.35 2.66 10.05
N GLN A 59 18.28 1.34 9.83
CA GLN A 59 19.44 0.59 9.33
C GLN A 59 19.81 1.01 7.90
N MET A 60 18.83 1.38 7.08
CA MET A 60 19.03 1.85 5.71
C MET A 60 19.41 3.34 5.67
N GLU A 61 18.78 4.17 6.50
CA GLU A 61 19.02 5.60 6.60
C GLU A 61 18.98 6.03 8.08
N ALA A 62 20.12 5.95 8.76
CA ALA A 62 20.23 6.20 10.20
C ALA A 62 19.83 7.62 10.65
N SER A 63 19.83 8.59 9.72
CA SER A 63 19.40 9.97 9.99
C SER A 63 17.96 10.25 9.57
N ASN A 64 17.18 9.23 9.22
CA ASN A 64 15.79 9.41 8.79
C ASN A 64 14.92 9.86 9.98
N CYS A 65 14.49 11.11 9.93
CA CYS A 65 13.79 11.74 11.05
C CYS A 65 12.40 11.13 11.28
N VAL A 66 11.69 10.73 10.22
CA VAL A 66 10.35 10.13 10.34
C VAL A 66 10.44 8.77 11.04
N ALA A 67 11.45 7.97 10.72
CA ALA A 67 11.69 6.70 11.40
C ALA A 67 12.10 6.88 12.87
N LEU A 68 12.94 7.87 13.18
CA LEU A 68 13.29 8.21 14.57
C LEU A 68 12.06 8.65 15.38
N GLU A 69 11.22 9.52 14.82
CA GLU A 69 9.98 9.99 15.47
C GLU A 69 8.99 8.84 15.69
N GLY A 70 8.79 7.98 14.69
CA GLY A 70 7.94 6.80 14.81
C GLY A 70 8.43 5.83 15.88
N LEU A 71 9.74 5.61 15.96
CA LEU A 71 10.35 4.75 16.97
C LEU A 71 10.25 5.35 18.39
N LEU A 72 10.50 6.66 18.54
CA LEU A 72 10.31 7.37 19.79
C LEU A 72 8.87 7.23 20.30
N TYR A 73 7.90 7.48 19.42
CA TYR A 73 6.48 7.39 19.76
C TYR A 73 6.09 5.98 20.19
N THR A 74 6.62 4.96 19.50
CA THR A 74 6.40 3.55 19.83
C THR A 74 6.94 3.21 21.22
N PHE A 75 8.16 3.62 21.56
CA PHE A 75 8.74 3.42 22.90
C PHE A 75 7.97 4.14 24.01
N LEU A 76 7.45 5.34 23.74
CA LEU A 76 6.59 6.04 24.69
C LEU A 76 5.26 5.30 24.94
N LEU A 77 4.70 4.64 23.93
CA LEU A 77 3.46 3.87 24.04
C LEU A 77 3.65 2.57 24.84
N VAL A 78 4.77 1.88 24.65
CA VAL A 78 5.13 0.67 25.44
C VAL A 78 5.79 1.00 26.78
N GLN A 79 5.90 2.29 27.12
CA GLN A 79 6.49 2.79 28.38
C GLN A 79 7.98 2.43 28.57
N ASP A 80 8.71 2.19 27.48
CA ASP A 80 10.17 1.99 27.47
C ASP A 80 10.87 3.37 27.43
N TYR A 81 10.78 4.09 28.56
CA TYR A 81 11.31 5.44 28.70
C TYR A 81 12.83 5.56 28.53
N PRO A 82 13.67 4.59 28.98
CA PRO A 82 15.10 4.63 28.74
C PRO A 82 15.44 4.65 27.23
N ARG A 83 14.84 3.76 26.44
CA ARG A 83 15.08 3.74 24.99
C ARG A 83 14.45 4.92 24.28
N ALA A 84 13.29 5.40 24.74
CA ALA A 84 12.70 6.64 24.24
C ALA A 84 13.65 7.84 24.43
N GLN A 85 14.34 7.93 25.56
CA GLN A 85 15.32 9.00 25.82
C GLN A 85 16.51 8.92 24.85
N ASP A 86 17.05 7.72 24.59
CA ASP A 86 18.17 7.53 23.64
C ASP A 86 17.82 7.97 22.21
N ILE A 87 16.57 7.75 21.78
CA ILE A 87 16.07 8.21 20.47
C ILE A 87 15.82 9.72 20.48
N LEU A 88 15.29 10.27 21.58
CA LEU A 88 15.04 11.70 21.73
C LEU A 88 16.34 12.52 21.68
N ASP A 89 17.42 12.00 22.26
CA ASP A 89 18.75 12.63 22.21
C ASP A 89 19.27 12.69 20.76
N GLN A 90 19.03 11.63 19.97
CA GLN A 90 19.39 11.60 18.54
C GLN A 90 18.56 12.60 17.72
N ILE A 91 17.24 12.69 17.96
CA ILE A 91 16.37 13.68 17.32
C ILE A 91 16.79 15.10 17.71
N THR A 92 17.18 15.33 18.97
CA THR A 92 17.66 16.65 19.44
C THR A 92 18.91 17.11 18.70
N VAL A 93 19.84 16.18 18.42
CA VAL A 93 21.07 16.47 17.67
C VAL A 93 20.78 16.75 16.19
N LEU A 94 19.89 15.97 15.57
CA LEU A 94 19.57 16.08 14.14
C LEU A 94 18.59 17.21 13.82
N GLN A 95 17.64 17.49 14.72
CA GLN A 95 16.55 18.45 14.56
C GLN A 95 16.31 19.26 15.85
N PRO A 96 17.25 20.14 16.24
CA PRO A 96 17.16 20.91 17.48
C PRO A 96 16.00 21.91 17.56
N GLN A 97 15.31 22.16 16.43
CA GLN A 97 14.14 23.05 16.35
C GLN A 97 12.83 22.28 16.12
N HIS A 98 12.80 20.96 16.32
CA HIS A 98 11.59 20.16 16.12
C HIS A 98 10.43 20.67 17.01
N PRO A 99 9.22 20.90 16.46
CA PRO A 99 8.12 21.57 17.16
C PRO A 99 7.67 20.84 18.43
N ASP A 100 7.72 19.50 18.43
CA ASP A 100 7.28 18.68 19.57
C ASP A 100 8.40 18.29 20.54
N LEU A 101 9.65 18.67 20.27
CA LEU A 101 10.80 18.25 21.06
C LEU A 101 10.65 18.63 22.54
N LYS A 102 10.21 19.86 22.81
CA LYS A 102 9.95 20.34 24.17
C LYS A 102 8.85 19.55 24.87
N ASN A 103 7.83 19.10 24.14
CA ASN A 103 6.73 18.34 24.69
C ASN A 103 7.18 16.93 25.07
N TRP A 104 7.99 16.28 24.23
CA TRP A 104 8.56 14.95 24.52
C TRP A 104 9.57 15.00 25.69
N MET A 105 10.43 16.02 25.72
CA MET A 105 11.36 16.22 26.85
C MET A 105 10.62 16.44 28.16
N ASN A 106 9.59 17.29 28.18
CA ASN A 106 8.81 17.53 29.39
C ASN A 106 8.05 16.28 29.84
N PHE A 107 7.51 15.49 28.90
CA PHE A 107 6.83 14.23 29.22
C PHE A 107 7.77 13.23 29.91
N LEU A 108 8.99 13.04 29.38
CA LEU A 108 9.99 12.15 29.99
C LEU A 108 10.55 12.68 31.32
N LEU A 109 10.58 14.01 31.52
CA LEU A 109 11.01 14.64 32.79
C LEU A 109 9.96 14.59 33.90
N GLU A 110 8.67 14.63 33.55
CA GLU A 110 7.55 14.64 34.50
C GLU A 110 7.05 13.22 34.85
N THR A 111 7.46 12.20 34.11
CA THR A 111 7.14 10.80 34.40
C THR A 111 8.05 10.30 35.53
N PRO A 112 7.53 9.71 36.63
CA PRO A 112 8.35 9.25 37.73
C PRO A 112 9.37 8.22 37.24
N GLN A 113 10.66 8.54 37.34
CA GLN A 113 11.73 7.56 37.25
C GLN A 113 11.72 6.70 38.52
N GLU A 114 10.71 5.83 38.67
CA GLU A 114 10.91 4.65 39.48
C GLU A 114 11.87 3.76 38.68
N LEU A 115 13.14 3.85 39.06
CA LEU A 115 14.18 2.87 38.74
C LEU A 115 13.77 1.54 39.40
N GLU A 116 12.73 0.91 38.90
CA GLU A 116 12.76 -0.53 38.83
C GLU A 116 13.68 -0.84 37.66
N GLU A 117 14.90 -1.28 37.98
CA GLU A 117 15.52 -2.36 37.21
C GLU A 117 14.50 -3.50 37.23
N THR A 118 13.45 -3.37 36.44
CA THR A 118 12.74 -4.53 35.96
C THR A 118 13.78 -5.19 35.07
N ASP A 119 14.55 -6.10 35.68
CA ASP A 119 14.62 -7.45 35.14
C ASP A 119 13.19 -7.81 34.75
N SER A 120 12.74 -7.34 33.60
CA SER A 120 11.80 -8.07 32.79
C SER A 120 12.56 -9.32 32.36
N GLU A 121 12.78 -10.22 33.32
CA GLU A 121 12.27 -11.56 33.17
C GLU A 121 10.79 -11.39 32.78
N LEU A 122 10.58 -11.07 31.49
CA LEU A 122 9.42 -11.55 30.78
C LEU A 122 9.33 -13.00 31.24
N GLN A 123 8.28 -13.31 31.99
CA GLN A 123 7.85 -14.69 32.10
C GLN A 123 7.55 -15.09 30.65
N VAL A 124 8.61 -15.54 29.97
CA VAL A 124 8.53 -16.51 28.90
C VAL A 124 7.78 -17.63 29.58
N GLN A 125 6.45 -17.63 29.41
CA GLN A 125 5.77 -18.91 29.39
C GLN A 125 6.62 -19.71 28.42
N GLU A 126 7.30 -20.73 28.93
CA GLU A 126 7.83 -21.82 28.11
C GLU A 126 6.61 -22.34 27.35
N LEU A 127 6.30 -21.69 26.22
CA LEU A 127 5.42 -22.20 25.21
C LEU A 127 6.13 -23.46 24.78
N ASP A 128 5.51 -24.59 25.08
CA ASP A 128 5.99 -25.89 24.64
C ASP A 128 6.37 -25.77 23.16
N SER A 129 7.67 -25.81 22.88
CA SER A 129 8.21 -25.50 21.56
C SER A 129 7.67 -26.49 20.52
N GLU A 130 7.30 -27.71 20.97
CA GLU A 130 6.59 -28.69 20.15
C GLU A 130 5.17 -28.21 19.78
N TRP A 131 4.42 -27.66 20.75
CA TRP A 131 3.11 -27.07 20.48
C TRP A 131 3.20 -25.86 19.53
N LEU A 132 4.19 -24.98 19.72
CA LEU A 132 4.39 -23.81 18.88
C LEU A 132 4.77 -24.21 17.44
N TYR A 133 5.56 -25.28 17.27
CA TYR A 133 5.88 -25.86 15.97
C TYR A 133 4.64 -26.39 15.26
N ASP A 134 3.85 -27.23 15.93
CA ASP A 134 2.59 -27.79 15.39
C ASP A 134 1.56 -26.68 15.07
N GLU A 135 1.49 -25.66 15.92
CA GLU A 135 0.63 -24.49 15.71
C GLU A 135 1.05 -23.71 14.47
N THR A 136 2.36 -23.50 14.27
CA THR A 136 2.93 -22.83 13.09
C THR A 136 2.64 -23.62 11.82
N GLU A 137 2.88 -24.92 11.83
CA GLU A 137 2.66 -25.82 10.70
C GLU A 137 1.18 -25.78 10.24
N ARG A 138 0.26 -25.90 11.19
CA ARG A 138 -1.19 -25.88 10.91
C ARG A 138 -1.67 -24.50 10.44
N ARG A 139 -1.05 -23.39 10.87
CA ARG A 139 -1.35 -22.04 10.34
C ARG A 139 -0.90 -21.87 8.91
N ILE A 140 0.31 -22.34 8.56
CA ILE A 140 0.79 -22.36 7.18
C ILE A 140 -0.20 -23.12 6.30
N GLU A 141 -0.63 -24.30 6.73
CA GLU A 141 -1.53 -25.14 5.95
C GLU A 141 -2.93 -24.53 5.83
N ALA A 142 -3.48 -23.95 6.90
CA ALA A 142 -4.75 -23.23 6.86
C ALA A 142 -4.71 -22.04 5.88
N ALA A 143 -3.61 -21.28 5.87
CA ALA A 143 -3.42 -20.15 4.98
C ALA A 143 -3.25 -20.59 3.52
N PHE A 144 -2.56 -21.70 3.28
CA PHE A 144 -2.45 -22.26 1.93
C PHE A 144 -3.79 -22.80 1.40
N ILE A 145 -4.58 -23.46 2.25
CA ILE A 145 -5.93 -23.93 1.89
C ILE A 145 -6.88 -22.75 1.62
N SER A 146 -6.79 -21.67 2.40
CA SER A 146 -7.62 -20.48 2.15
C SER A 146 -7.25 -19.82 0.81
N PHE A 147 -5.95 -19.76 0.50
CA PHE A 147 -5.45 -19.22 -0.78
C PHE A 147 -5.88 -20.04 -1.98
N THR A 148 -5.70 -21.36 -1.94
CA THR A 148 -6.08 -22.23 -3.06
C THR A 148 -7.58 -22.20 -3.39
N ARG A 149 -8.43 -21.78 -2.44
CA ARG A 149 -9.87 -21.57 -2.67
C ARG A 149 -10.18 -20.22 -3.34
N LEU A 150 -9.33 -19.22 -3.19
CA LEU A 150 -9.46 -17.89 -3.77
C LEU A 150 -8.54 -17.76 -4.98
N SER A 151 -9.06 -18.12 -6.17
CA SER A 151 -8.26 -18.04 -7.40
C SER A 151 -8.44 -16.67 -8.07
N PHE A 152 -7.59 -15.70 -7.70
CA PHE A 152 -7.34 -14.53 -8.53
C PHE A 152 -6.35 -14.90 -9.64
N ALA A 153 -6.83 -15.67 -10.63
CA ALA A 153 -5.98 -16.10 -11.75
C ALA A 153 -5.63 -14.96 -12.72
N GLN A 154 -6.37 -13.85 -12.66
CA GLN A 154 -6.23 -12.71 -13.55
C GLN A 154 -6.54 -11.40 -12.83
N PRO A 155 -6.03 -10.26 -13.32
CA PRO A 155 -6.40 -8.95 -12.81
C PRO A 155 -7.89 -8.65 -13.02
N VAL A 156 -8.47 -7.86 -12.12
CA VAL A 156 -9.91 -7.55 -12.09
C VAL A 156 -10.20 -6.14 -12.60
N LEU A 157 -11.33 -5.98 -13.30
CA LEU A 157 -11.83 -4.69 -13.80
C LEU A 157 -12.84 -4.00 -12.86
N SER A 158 -13.39 -4.76 -11.91
CA SER A 158 -14.39 -4.27 -10.98
C SER A 158 -13.72 -3.67 -9.75
N THR A 159 -14.15 -2.47 -9.36
CA THR A 159 -13.69 -1.81 -8.13
C THR A 159 -14.08 -2.60 -6.88
N GLN A 160 -15.22 -3.30 -6.90
CA GLN A 160 -15.63 -4.16 -5.80
C GLN A 160 -14.72 -5.39 -5.68
N ALA A 161 -14.42 -6.05 -6.81
CA ALA A 161 -13.53 -7.20 -6.82
C ALA A 161 -12.10 -6.80 -6.43
N LEU A 162 -11.66 -5.59 -6.79
CA LEU A 162 -10.37 -5.05 -6.35
C LEU A 162 -10.34 -4.89 -4.82
N ALA A 163 -11.40 -4.31 -4.22
CA ALA A 163 -11.47 -4.15 -2.77
C ALA A 163 -11.46 -5.50 -2.02
N GLU A 164 -12.16 -6.51 -2.56
CA GLU A 164 -12.12 -7.88 -2.03
C GLU A 164 -10.71 -8.49 -2.11
N MET A 165 -10.01 -8.23 -3.22
CA MET A 165 -8.64 -8.69 -3.44
C MET A 165 -7.62 -7.98 -2.54
N GLU A 166 -7.78 -6.68 -2.32
CA GLU A 166 -6.99 -5.88 -1.38
C GLU A 166 -7.17 -6.37 0.06
N ALA A 167 -8.42 -6.56 0.50
CA ALA A 167 -8.73 -7.08 1.83
C ALA A 167 -8.11 -8.47 2.04
N TYR A 168 -8.16 -9.30 1.01
CA TYR A 168 -7.53 -10.62 1.05
C TYR A 168 -6.00 -10.53 1.12
N ALA A 169 -5.37 -9.64 0.35
CA ALA A 169 -3.92 -9.43 0.39
C ALA A 169 -3.45 -9.00 1.78
N VAL A 170 -4.18 -8.07 2.42
CA VAL A 170 -3.90 -7.64 3.79
C VAL A 170 -3.97 -8.83 4.76
N SER A 171 -5.05 -9.61 4.72
CA SER A 171 -5.20 -10.78 5.60
C SER A 171 -4.11 -11.84 5.38
N LEU A 172 -3.67 -12.05 4.14
CA LEU A 172 -2.59 -12.97 3.82
C LEU A 172 -1.23 -12.45 4.29
N GLU A 173 -0.98 -11.15 4.17
CA GLU A 173 0.22 -10.49 4.69
C GLU A 173 0.31 -10.63 6.22
N GLU A 174 -0.78 -10.33 6.93
CA GLU A 174 -0.89 -10.52 8.39
C GLU A 174 -0.59 -11.97 8.78
N THR A 175 -1.17 -12.93 8.06
CA THR A 175 -0.98 -14.36 8.35
C THR A 175 0.47 -14.80 8.10
N ARG A 176 1.06 -14.37 6.98
CA ARG A 176 2.46 -14.65 6.66
C ARG A 176 3.38 -14.06 7.72
N PHE A 177 3.15 -12.81 8.08
CA PHE A 177 3.94 -12.10 9.08
C PHE A 177 3.89 -12.81 10.44
N HIS A 178 2.69 -13.19 10.89
CA HIS A 178 2.54 -13.93 12.14
C HIS A 178 3.28 -15.27 12.13
N VAL A 179 3.18 -16.03 11.02
CA VAL A 179 3.90 -17.29 10.87
C VAL A 179 5.42 -17.07 10.87
N GLN A 180 5.93 -16.05 10.18
CA GLN A 180 7.35 -15.72 10.18
C GLN A 180 7.88 -15.40 11.58
N ASN A 181 7.09 -14.68 12.39
CA ASN A 181 7.45 -14.41 13.79
C ASN A 181 7.48 -15.68 14.64
N MET A 182 6.52 -16.59 14.45
CA MET A 182 6.52 -17.88 15.15
C MET A 182 7.75 -18.72 14.76
N ILE A 183 8.13 -18.73 13.48
CA ILE A 183 9.36 -19.39 13.01
C ILE A 183 10.59 -18.76 13.68
N LEU A 184 10.69 -17.43 13.73
CA LEU A 184 11.81 -16.74 14.36
C LEU A 184 11.94 -17.04 15.85
N GLN A 185 10.82 -17.22 16.56
CA GLN A 185 10.81 -17.65 17.96
C GLN A 185 11.34 -19.09 18.10
N LEU A 186 10.92 -19.99 17.22
CA LEU A 186 11.37 -21.39 17.20
C LEU A 186 12.84 -21.55 16.80
N GLU A 187 13.40 -20.66 15.97
CA GLU A 187 14.81 -20.70 15.54
C GLU A 187 15.81 -20.60 16.69
N GLN A 188 15.41 -20.03 17.82
CA GLN A 188 16.26 -19.94 19.01
C GLN A 188 16.41 -21.29 19.73
N GLU A 189 15.47 -22.21 19.50
CA GLU A 189 15.31 -23.44 20.28
C GLU A 189 15.45 -24.71 19.42
N MET A 190 15.17 -24.66 18.12
CA MET A 190 15.19 -25.82 17.22
C MET A 190 15.43 -25.48 15.74
N ASP A 191 15.62 -26.53 14.91
CA ASP A 191 15.73 -26.40 13.45
C ASP A 191 14.36 -26.19 12.81
N THR A 192 14.16 -25.01 12.22
CA THR A 192 12.92 -24.58 11.56
C THR A 192 12.95 -24.74 10.04
N THR A 193 14.00 -25.33 9.46
CA THR A 193 14.20 -25.43 8.00
C THR A 193 12.96 -26.00 7.28
N ALA A 194 12.30 -27.01 7.88
CA ALA A 194 11.10 -27.59 7.32
C ALA A 194 9.88 -26.65 7.31
N LEU A 195 9.74 -25.76 8.30
CA LEU A 195 8.69 -24.73 8.33
C LEU A 195 8.96 -23.65 7.29
N CYS A 196 10.21 -23.20 7.16
CA CYS A 196 10.61 -22.24 6.13
C CYS A 196 10.30 -22.76 4.72
N LEU A 197 10.65 -24.01 4.42
CA LEU A 197 10.33 -24.65 3.13
C LEU A 197 8.81 -24.77 2.89
N ARG A 198 8.00 -24.91 3.94
CA ARG A 198 6.53 -24.95 3.82
C ARG A 198 5.90 -23.57 3.66
N LEU A 199 6.60 -22.51 4.07
CA LEU A 199 6.15 -21.14 3.88
C LEU A 199 6.38 -20.64 2.44
N GLU A 200 7.42 -21.13 1.75
CA GLU A 200 7.78 -20.69 0.38
C GLU A 200 6.60 -20.67 -0.61
N PRO A 201 5.71 -21.69 -0.68
CA PRO A 201 4.56 -21.64 -1.57
C PRO A 201 3.62 -20.47 -1.27
N LEU A 202 3.47 -20.10 0.01
CA LEU A 202 2.64 -18.97 0.43
C LEU A 202 3.26 -17.63 0.01
N ASP A 203 4.58 -17.51 0.06
CA ASP A 203 5.31 -16.34 -0.45
C ASP A 203 5.13 -16.15 -1.95
N ILE A 204 5.22 -17.25 -2.72
CA ILE A 204 4.94 -17.24 -4.16
C ILE A 204 3.50 -16.81 -4.43
N CYS A 205 2.55 -17.33 -3.64
CA CYS A 205 1.14 -16.99 -3.74
C CYS A 205 0.89 -15.50 -3.46
N PHE A 206 1.50 -14.96 -2.41
CA PHE A 206 1.42 -13.54 -2.07
C PHE A 206 2.01 -12.67 -3.18
N HIS A 207 3.20 -12.99 -3.68
CA HIS A 207 3.81 -12.23 -4.76
C HIS A 207 2.94 -12.20 -6.02
N ASN A 208 2.34 -13.35 -6.39
CA ASN A 208 1.40 -13.41 -7.51
C ASN A 208 0.19 -12.51 -7.27
N LEU A 209 -0.34 -12.47 -6.04
CA LEU A 209 -1.45 -11.62 -5.67
C LEU A 209 -1.10 -10.13 -5.80
N GLU A 210 0.10 -9.72 -5.38
CA GLU A 210 0.59 -8.35 -5.56
C GLU A 210 0.68 -7.95 -7.03
N GLU A 211 1.19 -8.83 -7.89
CA GLU A 211 1.26 -8.58 -9.33
C GLU A 211 -0.14 -8.50 -9.96
N MET A 212 -1.07 -9.33 -9.52
CA MET A 212 -2.47 -9.24 -9.94
C MET A 212 -3.14 -7.94 -9.46
N LEU A 213 -2.80 -7.44 -8.26
CA LEU A 213 -3.32 -6.17 -7.73
C LEU A 213 -2.80 -5.00 -8.56
N LYS A 214 -1.50 -4.95 -8.84
CA LYS A 214 -0.89 -3.95 -9.73
C LYS A 214 -1.56 -3.96 -11.11
N GLY A 215 -1.78 -5.16 -11.66
CA GLY A 215 -2.50 -5.31 -12.93
C GLY A 215 -3.94 -4.79 -12.86
N SER A 216 -4.62 -5.00 -11.73
CA SER A 216 -6.01 -4.58 -11.52
C SER A 216 -6.13 -3.06 -11.43
N TYR A 217 -5.22 -2.40 -10.70
CA TYR A 217 -5.15 -0.94 -10.69
C TYR A 217 -4.92 -0.36 -12.09
N ALA A 218 -3.96 -0.90 -12.83
CA ALA A 218 -3.69 -0.47 -14.21
C ALA A 218 -4.91 -0.66 -15.13
N LEU A 219 -5.63 -1.79 -15.00
CA LEU A 219 -6.85 -2.04 -15.75
C LEU A 219 -7.98 -1.08 -15.39
N ILE A 220 -8.16 -0.76 -14.11
CA ILE A 220 -9.19 0.20 -13.67
C ILE A 220 -8.85 1.62 -14.15
N GLU A 221 -7.57 2.00 -14.14
CA GLU A 221 -7.13 3.28 -14.70
C GLU A 221 -7.42 3.35 -16.21
N LEU A 222 -7.06 2.30 -16.96
CA LEU A 222 -7.36 2.20 -18.38
C LEU A 222 -8.86 2.27 -18.65
N ARG A 223 -9.65 1.54 -17.86
CA ARG A 223 -11.11 1.60 -17.91
C ARG A 223 -11.61 3.03 -17.77
N ASN A 224 -11.16 3.75 -16.74
CA ASN A 224 -11.59 5.13 -16.48
C ASN A 224 -11.21 6.06 -17.64
N ARG A 225 -10.02 5.88 -18.23
CA ARG A 225 -9.58 6.65 -19.40
C ARG A 225 -10.41 6.36 -20.66
N VAL A 226 -10.79 5.09 -20.88
CA VAL A 226 -11.69 4.70 -21.99
C VAL A 226 -13.08 5.34 -21.83
N TYR A 227 -13.67 5.25 -20.64
CA TYR A 227 -14.98 5.86 -20.40
C TYR A 227 -14.95 7.39 -20.46
N LEU A 228 -13.88 8.03 -19.98
CA LEU A 228 -13.70 9.48 -20.10
C LEU A 228 -13.58 9.92 -21.57
N LEU A 229 -12.94 9.11 -22.43
CA LEU A 229 -12.92 9.36 -23.87
C LEU A 229 -14.31 9.22 -24.49
N GLU A 230 -15.08 8.19 -24.12
CA GLU A 230 -16.46 8.01 -24.59
C GLU A 230 -17.35 9.20 -24.20
N GLU A 231 -17.29 9.63 -22.94
CA GLU A 231 -18.03 10.81 -22.46
C GLU A 231 -17.62 12.09 -23.22
N PHE A 232 -16.32 12.28 -23.44
CA PHE A 232 -15.80 13.42 -24.20
C PHE A 232 -16.32 13.42 -25.65
N LEU A 233 -16.33 12.26 -26.32
CA LEU A 233 -16.85 12.14 -27.69
C LEU A 233 -18.36 12.37 -27.76
N ASN A 234 -19.13 11.90 -26.78
CA ASN A 234 -20.56 12.19 -26.69
C ASN A 234 -20.80 13.71 -26.56
N LEU A 235 -19.99 14.41 -25.76
CA LEU A 235 -20.07 15.87 -25.64
C LEU A 235 -19.77 16.57 -26.99
N LEU A 236 -18.74 16.11 -27.71
CA LEU A 236 -18.42 16.66 -29.03
C LEU A 236 -19.54 16.40 -30.04
N LEU A 237 -20.15 15.21 -30.03
CA LEU A 237 -21.31 14.87 -30.86
C LEU A 237 -22.49 15.80 -30.60
N GLU A 238 -22.80 16.05 -29.33
CA GLU A 238 -23.87 16.98 -28.97
C GLU A 238 -23.58 18.41 -29.42
N ARG A 239 -22.32 18.87 -29.34
CA ARG A 239 -21.93 20.20 -29.83
C ARG A 239 -22.00 20.28 -31.36
N ALA A 240 -21.50 19.28 -32.07
CA ALA A 240 -21.52 19.22 -33.53
C ALA A 240 -22.96 19.15 -34.10
N GLY A 241 -23.87 18.48 -33.38
CA GLY A 241 -25.29 18.40 -33.74
C GLY A 241 -26.04 19.74 -33.68
N ARG A 242 -25.49 20.77 -33.01
CA ARG A 242 -26.11 22.10 -32.91
C ARG A 242 -25.81 23.02 -34.10
N MET A 243 -25.19 22.51 -35.16
CA MET A 243 -24.73 23.28 -36.32
C MET A 243 -23.80 24.43 -35.89
N PRO A 244 -22.60 24.09 -35.39
CA PRO A 244 -21.65 25.07 -34.84
C PRO A 244 -21.22 26.10 -35.89
N GLY A 245 -20.90 27.30 -35.41
CA GLY A 245 -20.25 28.32 -36.25
C GLY A 245 -18.84 27.89 -36.70
N PRO A 246 -18.21 28.60 -37.65
CA PRO A 246 -16.90 28.22 -38.20
C PRO A 246 -15.77 28.15 -37.15
N VAL A 247 -15.84 28.96 -36.09
CA VAL A 247 -14.86 28.94 -34.99
C VAL A 247 -15.03 27.70 -34.12
N GLU A 248 -16.27 27.45 -33.66
CA GLU A 248 -16.60 26.27 -32.85
C GLU A 248 -16.33 24.97 -33.60
N ARG A 249 -16.53 24.97 -34.92
CA ARG A 249 -16.18 23.85 -35.78
C ARG A 249 -14.69 23.55 -35.76
N ALA A 250 -13.83 24.57 -35.91
CA ALA A 250 -12.39 24.39 -35.87
C ALA A 250 -11.92 23.86 -34.49
N GLU A 251 -12.56 24.31 -33.40
CA GLU A 251 -12.34 23.76 -32.06
C GLU A 251 -12.73 22.27 -31.97
N ILE A 252 -13.88 21.89 -32.53
CA ILE A 252 -14.33 20.49 -32.55
C ILE A 252 -13.37 19.63 -33.38
N GLU A 253 -12.93 20.10 -34.56
CA GLU A 253 -11.96 19.39 -35.41
C GLU A 253 -10.63 19.17 -34.67
N PHE A 254 -10.13 20.18 -33.95
CA PHE A 254 -8.93 20.06 -33.10
C PHE A 254 -9.10 19.04 -31.98
N HIS A 255 -10.23 19.09 -31.27
CA HIS A 255 -10.52 18.14 -30.19
C HIS A 255 -10.73 16.71 -30.67
N LEU A 256 -11.20 16.53 -31.90
CA LEU A 256 -11.39 15.23 -32.52
C LEU A 256 -10.06 14.57 -32.88
N GLU A 257 -9.09 15.35 -33.37
CA GLU A 257 -7.73 14.87 -33.62
C GLU A 257 -7.05 14.38 -32.33
N ASP A 258 -7.17 15.16 -31.24
CA ASP A 258 -6.68 14.73 -29.91
C ASP A 258 -7.41 13.48 -29.40
N ALA A 259 -8.72 13.34 -29.67
CA ALA A 259 -9.47 12.13 -29.31
C ALA A 259 -8.98 10.88 -30.08
N LEU A 260 -8.63 11.03 -31.37
CA LEU A 260 -8.05 9.94 -32.17
C LEU A 260 -6.70 9.49 -31.62
N ASP A 261 -5.80 10.44 -31.36
CA ASP A 261 -4.48 10.15 -30.78
C ASP A 261 -4.60 9.41 -29.44
N ARG A 262 -5.56 9.82 -28.60
CA ARG A 262 -5.85 9.15 -27.32
C ARG A 262 -6.42 7.76 -27.53
N SER A 263 -7.34 7.60 -28.48
CA SER A 263 -7.92 6.30 -28.84
C SER A 263 -6.84 5.31 -29.28
N ASP A 264 -5.93 5.72 -30.16
CA ASP A 264 -4.85 4.84 -30.66
C ASP A 264 -3.91 4.41 -29.55
N ARG A 265 -3.55 5.33 -28.63
CA ARG A 265 -2.73 5.00 -27.46
C ARG A 265 -3.45 4.02 -26.53
N LEU A 266 -4.74 4.23 -26.26
CA LEU A 266 -5.55 3.32 -25.43
C LEU A 266 -5.69 1.95 -26.09
N HIS A 267 -5.86 1.90 -27.42
CA HIS A 267 -5.95 0.64 -28.16
C HIS A 267 -4.64 -0.16 -28.04
N ALA A 268 -3.49 0.49 -28.20
CA ALA A 268 -2.18 -0.15 -28.02
C ALA A 268 -1.99 -0.67 -26.57
N GLN A 269 -2.41 0.10 -25.57
CA GLN A 269 -2.35 -0.30 -24.15
C GLN A 269 -3.25 -1.52 -23.87
N LEU A 270 -4.48 -1.54 -24.40
CA LEU A 270 -5.39 -2.66 -24.24
C LEU A 270 -4.90 -3.92 -24.98
N GLN A 271 -4.30 -3.78 -26.17
CA GLN A 271 -3.70 -4.90 -26.90
C GLN A 271 -2.51 -5.51 -26.14
N GLU A 272 -1.68 -4.70 -25.47
CA GLU A 272 -0.62 -5.20 -24.58
C GLU A 272 -1.22 -5.99 -23.41
N CYS A 273 -2.29 -5.50 -22.79
CA CYS A 273 -3.01 -6.21 -21.74
C CYS A 273 -3.61 -7.54 -22.26
N GLN A 274 -4.17 -7.54 -23.46
CA GLN A 274 -4.72 -8.74 -24.10
C GLN A 274 -3.63 -9.79 -24.39
N ARG A 275 -2.43 -9.37 -24.81
CA ARG A 275 -1.27 -10.27 -24.97
C ARG A 275 -0.84 -10.91 -23.66
N ARG A 276 -1.11 -10.26 -22.53
CA ARG A 276 -0.94 -10.80 -21.17
C ARG A 276 -2.12 -11.63 -20.68
N HIS A 277 -3.11 -11.89 -21.54
CA HIS A 277 -4.34 -12.62 -21.25
C HIS A 277 -5.21 -11.94 -20.18
N TRP A 278 -5.13 -10.61 -20.05
CA TRP A 278 -5.98 -9.86 -19.13
C TRP A 278 -7.38 -9.67 -19.70
N PRO A 279 -8.43 -9.60 -18.85
CA PRO A 279 -9.80 -9.48 -19.31
C PRO A 279 -10.10 -8.06 -19.79
N VAL A 280 -9.77 -7.74 -21.05
CA VAL A 280 -9.95 -6.40 -21.63
C VAL A 280 -11.02 -6.31 -22.72
N ASP A 281 -11.67 -7.42 -23.07
CA ASP A 281 -12.59 -7.50 -24.21
C ASP A 281 -13.74 -6.49 -24.11
N SER A 282 -14.27 -6.26 -22.90
CA SER A 282 -15.31 -5.25 -22.69
C SER A 282 -14.82 -3.82 -22.94
N LEU A 283 -13.55 -3.52 -22.63
CA LEU A 283 -12.96 -2.20 -22.88
C LEU A 283 -12.64 -1.99 -24.36
N LEU A 284 -12.16 -3.03 -25.04
CA LEU A 284 -11.93 -3.01 -26.48
C LEU A 284 -13.24 -2.74 -27.23
N ALA A 285 -14.35 -3.38 -26.83
CA ALA A 285 -15.66 -3.15 -27.43
C ALA A 285 -16.14 -1.69 -27.27
N VAL A 286 -15.91 -1.06 -26.10
CA VAL A 286 -16.21 0.36 -25.89
C VAL A 286 -15.33 1.23 -26.78
N LEU A 287 -14.03 0.92 -26.88
CA LEU A 287 -13.11 1.69 -27.69
C LEU A 287 -13.42 1.59 -29.20
N ASP A 288 -13.80 0.41 -29.69
CA ASP A 288 -14.25 0.23 -31.06
C ASP A 288 -15.51 1.07 -31.34
N LYS A 289 -16.46 1.10 -30.40
CA LYS A 289 -17.63 1.99 -30.48
C LYS A 289 -17.21 3.47 -30.54
N THR A 290 -16.26 3.90 -29.72
CA THR A 290 -15.78 5.30 -29.75
C THR A 290 -15.13 5.66 -31.08
N ARG A 291 -14.45 4.72 -31.74
CA ARG A 291 -13.88 4.94 -33.08
C ARG A 291 -14.98 5.17 -34.13
N PHE A 292 -16.06 4.39 -34.11
CA PHE A 292 -17.21 4.64 -34.98
C PHE A 292 -17.85 6.02 -34.72
N GLN A 293 -17.90 6.47 -33.46
CA GLN A 293 -18.40 7.81 -33.12
C GLN A 293 -17.53 8.91 -33.70
N VAL A 294 -16.20 8.73 -33.68
CA VAL A 294 -15.27 9.68 -34.30
C VAL A 294 -15.47 9.75 -35.81
N GLU A 295 -15.53 8.60 -36.50
CA GLU A 295 -15.75 8.54 -37.94
C GLU A 295 -17.08 9.23 -38.32
N PHE A 296 -18.15 8.96 -37.58
CA PHE A 296 -19.43 9.64 -37.77
C PHE A 296 -19.35 11.16 -37.54
N LEU A 297 -18.59 11.61 -36.54
CA LEU A 297 -18.43 13.02 -36.25
C LEU A 297 -17.64 13.73 -37.35
N GLN A 298 -16.62 13.08 -37.94
CA GLN A 298 -15.91 13.59 -39.11
C GLN A 298 -16.86 13.77 -40.31
N GLU A 299 -17.66 12.74 -40.63
CA GLU A 299 -18.66 12.81 -41.70
C GLU A 299 -19.68 13.94 -41.48
N LEU A 300 -20.14 14.10 -40.24
CA LEU A 300 -21.11 15.14 -39.88
C LEU A 300 -20.53 16.55 -40.04
N LEU A 301 -19.27 16.76 -39.65
CA LEU A 301 -18.59 18.03 -39.88
C LEU A 301 -18.39 18.27 -41.39
N ASP A 302 -17.93 17.27 -42.14
CA ASP A 302 -17.69 17.41 -43.58
C ASP A 302 -18.98 17.70 -44.38
N ALA A 303 -20.10 17.08 -44.03
CA ALA A 303 -21.40 17.35 -44.64
C ALA A 303 -21.92 18.77 -44.39
N GLN A 304 -21.38 19.46 -43.39
CA GLN A 304 -21.71 20.86 -43.06
C GLN A 304 -20.74 21.88 -43.70
N ARG A 305 -19.79 21.44 -44.54
CA ARG A 305 -18.94 22.34 -45.37
C ARG A 305 -19.68 22.80 -46.63
#